data_AF-A0A9D8LW31-F1
#
_entry.id   AF-A0A9D8LW31-F1
#
_cell.length_a   1.000
_cell.length_b   1.000
_cell.length_c   1.000
_cell.angle_alpha   90.00
_cell.angle_beta   90.00
_cell.angle_gamma   90.00
#
_symmetry.space_group_name_H-M   'P 1'
#
loop_
_entity.id
_entity.type
_entity.pdbx_description
1 polymer ?
#
loop_
_entity_poly.entity_id
_entity_poly.type
_entity_poly.pdbx_seq_one_letter_code
_entity_poly.pdbx_strand_id
1 'polypeptide(L)'
;MRALTVLTDPTHATRALPALAIEAADASTPARRWVLRHLDDLLGELEQANLEGAGGASPVTCDKLSSDGLSHPEAYTIPELIEIVFQTQRRFLRPPSGAGRPAPWGARRA
;
A
#
# COMPACT_ATOMS: atom_id res chain seq x y z
N MET A 1 15.73 -18.94 -37.36
CA MET A 1 15.97 -18.30 -36.05
C MET A 1 15.10 -17.05 -35.98
N ARG A 2 14.01 -17.07 -35.18
CA ARG A 2 13.12 -15.90 -35.01
C ARG A 2 13.57 -15.15 -33.77
N ALA A 3 14.00 -13.91 -33.94
CA ALA A 3 14.29 -13.01 -32.84
C ALA A 3 12.98 -12.64 -32.15
N LEU A 4 12.88 -12.99 -30.87
CA LEU A 4 11.84 -12.51 -29.95
C LEU A 4 12.17 -11.04 -29.64
N THR A 5 11.45 -10.11 -30.28
CA THR A 5 11.48 -8.70 -29.90
C THR A 5 10.74 -8.57 -28.57
N VAL A 6 11.49 -8.52 -27.48
CA VAL A 6 10.98 -8.11 -26.18
C VAL A 6 10.57 -6.64 -26.31
N LEU A 7 9.28 -6.39 -26.44
CA LEU A 7 8.67 -5.07 -26.24
C LEU A 7 8.78 -4.75 -24.74
N THR A 8 9.96 -4.36 -24.28
CA THR A 8 10.07 -3.58 -23.04
C THR A 8 9.51 -2.21 -23.37
N ASP A 9 8.25 -1.99 -23.05
CA ASP A 9 7.65 -0.66 -23.05
C ASP A 9 8.41 0.19 -22.00
N PRO A 10 9.18 1.21 -22.40
CA PRO A 10 9.99 2.00 -21.48
C PRO A 10 9.20 3.18 -20.89
N THR A 11 7.88 3.25 -21.06
CA THR A 11 7.07 4.42 -20.64
C THR A 11 6.59 4.42 -19.19
N HIS A 12 7.07 3.51 -18.33
CA HIS A 12 7.08 3.79 -16.89
C HIS A 12 8.27 4.71 -16.56
N ALA A 13 8.22 5.93 -17.09
CA ALA A 13 8.89 7.05 -16.44
C ALA A 13 8.47 6.98 -14.97
N THR A 14 9.46 6.90 -14.06
CA THR A 14 9.24 6.74 -12.62
C THR A 14 8.52 7.99 -12.08
N ARG A 15 7.21 8.09 -12.32
CA ARG A 15 6.36 9.09 -11.72
C ARG A 15 6.43 8.84 -10.22
N ALA A 16 6.86 9.85 -9.47
CA ALA A 16 6.81 9.77 -8.02
C ALA A 16 5.34 9.59 -7.63
N LEU A 17 5.01 8.41 -7.12
CA LEU A 17 3.67 8.12 -6.64
C LEU A 17 3.48 8.79 -5.26
N PRO A 18 2.31 9.38 -5.01
CA PRO A 18 2.01 9.95 -3.71
C PRO A 18 1.89 8.85 -2.66
N ALA A 19 1.85 9.24 -1.39
CA ALA A 19 1.41 8.36 -0.32
C ALA A 19 0.07 8.84 0.20
N LEU A 20 -0.70 7.93 0.79
CA LEU A 20 -1.93 8.29 1.48
C LEU A 20 -1.59 9.13 2.72
N ALA A 21 -2.47 10.08 3.04
CA ALA A 21 -2.35 10.94 4.22
C ALA A 21 -3.03 10.33 5.46
N ILE A 22 -3.29 9.01 5.44
CA ILE A 22 -3.85 8.28 6.58
C ILE A 22 -2.86 8.29 7.74
N GLU A 23 -3.29 8.83 8.88
CA GLU A 23 -2.50 8.90 10.11
C GLU A 23 -3.17 8.03 11.19
N ALA A 24 -2.37 7.33 11.98
CA ALA A 24 -2.87 6.71 13.20
C ALA A 24 -2.99 7.82 14.24
N ALA A 25 -4.22 8.32 14.46
CA ALA A 25 -4.52 9.45 15.36
C ALA A 25 -3.83 9.35 16.74
N ASP A 26 -3.68 8.12 17.24
CA ASP A 26 -2.73 7.78 18.30
C ASP A 26 -1.76 6.73 17.79
N ALA A 27 -0.47 6.84 18.14
CA ALA A 27 0.54 5.79 17.91
C ALA A 27 0.27 4.49 18.70
N SER A 28 -0.96 4.32 19.20
CA SER A 28 -1.44 3.15 19.90
C SER A 28 -1.54 1.93 18.98
N THR A 29 -1.25 0.76 19.54
CA THR A 29 -1.36 -0.52 18.84
C THR A 29 -2.75 -0.77 18.22
N PRO A 30 -3.89 -0.36 18.82
CA PRO A 30 -5.21 -0.48 18.19
C PRO A 30 -5.40 0.35 16.93
N ALA A 31 -5.03 1.64 16.94
CA ALA A 31 -5.19 2.52 15.79
C ALA A 31 -4.31 2.06 14.61
N ARG A 32 -3.05 1.70 14.88
CA ARG A 32 -2.16 1.10 13.88
C ARG A 32 -2.72 -0.19 13.28
N ARG A 33 -3.29 -1.07 14.10
CA ARG A 33 -3.92 -2.32 13.61
C ARG A 33 -5.15 -2.04 12.75
N TRP A 34 -5.92 -1.01 13.09
CA TRP A 34 -7.06 -0.60 12.28
C TRP A 34 -6.58 -0.09 10.91
N VAL A 35 -5.59 0.80 10.88
CA VAL A 35 -5.00 1.31 9.62
C VAL A 35 -4.47 0.16 8.76
N LEU A 36 -3.70 -0.79 9.33
CA LEU A 36 -3.17 -1.92 8.57
C LEU A 36 -4.27 -2.79 7.95
N ARG A 37 -5.34 -3.10 8.70
CA ARG A 37 -6.48 -3.86 8.16
C ARG A 37 -7.18 -3.11 7.03
N HIS A 38 -7.41 -1.81 7.22
CA HIS A 38 -8.03 -0.98 6.18
C HIS A 38 -7.20 -0.95 4.89
N LEU A 39 -5.87 -0.83 5.01
CA LEU A 39 -4.96 -0.90 3.87
C LEU A 39 -4.94 -2.29 3.22
N ASP A 40 -5.00 -3.37 4.00
CA ASP A 40 -5.12 -4.75 3.47
C ASP A 40 -6.43 -4.95 2.69
N ASP A 41 -7.55 -4.43 3.19
CA ASP A 41 -8.85 -4.50 2.51
C ASP A 41 -8.81 -3.75 1.17
N LEU A 42 -8.19 -2.56 1.13
CA LEU A 42 -7.99 -1.80 -0.11
C LEU A 42 -7.11 -2.54 -1.12
N LEU A 43 -6.02 -3.17 -0.66
CA LEU A 43 -5.18 -3.99 -1.53
C LEU A 43 -5.98 -5.15 -2.13
N GLY A 44 -6.77 -5.86 -1.31
CA GLY A 44 -7.61 -6.95 -1.80
C GLY A 44 -8.61 -6.52 -2.87
N GLU A 45 -9.27 -5.37 -2.70
CA GLU A 45 -10.18 -4.81 -3.71
C GLU A 45 -9.46 -4.47 -5.02
N LEU A 46 -8.29 -3.82 -4.93
CA LEU A 46 -7.51 -3.43 -6.10
C LEU A 46 -6.89 -4.62 -6.83
N GLU A 47 -6.36 -5.60 -6.09
CA GLU A 47 -5.80 -6.82 -6.65
C GLU A 47 -6.89 -7.62 -7.40
N GLN A 48 -8.07 -7.75 -6.81
CA GLN A 48 -9.21 -8.40 -7.46
C GLN A 48 -9.60 -7.68 -8.75
N ALA A 49 -9.73 -6.35 -8.71
CA ALA A 49 -10.05 -5.56 -9.90
C ALA A 49 -8.95 -5.70 -10.99
N ASN A 50 -7.68 -5.78 -10.60
CA ASN A 50 -6.57 -6.02 -11.53
C ASN A 50 -6.65 -7.41 -12.17
N LEU A 51 -6.97 -8.45 -11.39
CA LEU A 51 -7.15 -9.82 -11.89
C LEU A 51 -8.34 -9.93 -12.86
N GLU A 52 -9.40 -9.17 -12.62
CA GLU A 52 -10.56 -9.07 -13.51
C GLU A 52 -10.28 -8.26 -14.78
N GLY A 53 -9.12 -7.60 -14.88
CA GLY A 53 -8.76 -6.75 -16.00
C GLY A 53 -9.58 -5.46 -16.06
N ALA A 54 -10.05 -4.96 -14.91
CA ALA A 54 -10.77 -3.70 -14.85
C ALA A 54 -9.86 -2.54 -15.31
N GLY A 55 -10.43 -1.59 -16.04
CA GLY A 55 -9.70 -0.42 -16.54
C GLY A 55 -9.33 0.61 -15.46
N GLY A 56 -9.82 0.44 -14.23
CA GLY A 56 -9.62 1.35 -13.11
C GLY A 56 -10.28 0.81 -11.83
N ALA A 57 -10.01 1.48 -10.71
CA ALA A 57 -10.64 1.14 -9.44
C ALA A 57 -12.15 1.46 -9.44
N SER A 58 -12.90 0.76 -8.60
CA SER A 58 -14.34 1.04 -8.44
C SER A 58 -14.56 2.45 -7.86
N PRO A 59 -15.69 3.12 -8.13
CA PRO A 59 -15.99 4.42 -7.53
C PRO A 59 -15.93 4.40 -6.00
N VAL A 60 -16.39 3.31 -5.38
CA VAL A 60 -16.34 3.11 -3.92
C VAL A 60 -14.90 3.05 -3.42
N THR A 61 -14.02 2.35 -4.13
CA THR A 61 -12.60 2.27 -3.79
C THR A 61 -11.92 3.63 -3.97
N CYS A 62 -12.27 4.39 -5.03
CA CYS A 62 -11.81 5.76 -5.23
C CYS A 62 -12.26 6.70 -4.09
N ASP A 63 -13.51 6.60 -3.64
CA ASP A 63 -14.01 7.42 -2.52
C ASP A 63 -13.26 7.14 -1.21
N LYS A 64 -12.93 5.87 -0.94
CA LYS A 64 -12.10 5.47 0.21
C LYS A 64 -10.69 6.07 0.09
N LEU A 65 -10.03 5.89 -1.05
CA LEU A 65 -8.68 6.42 -1.28
C LEU A 65 -8.65 7.96 -1.18
N SER A 66 -9.69 8.63 -1.66
CA SER A 66 -9.85 10.08 -1.51
C SER A 66 -10.01 10.49 -0.05
N SER A 67 -10.81 9.74 0.71
CA SER A 67 -10.99 9.94 2.15
C SER A 67 -9.69 9.71 2.94
N ASP A 68 -8.83 8.82 2.45
CA ASP A 68 -7.49 8.57 2.98
C ASP A 68 -6.44 9.59 2.48
N GLY A 69 -6.86 10.61 1.73
CA GLY A 69 -6.04 11.74 1.31
C GLY A 69 -5.37 11.62 -0.07
N LEU A 70 -5.71 10.61 -0.88
CA LEU A 70 -5.26 10.54 -2.27
C LEU A 70 -6.09 11.49 -3.14
N SER A 71 -5.46 12.53 -3.68
CA SER A 71 -6.14 13.41 -4.65
C SER A 71 -6.27 12.72 -6.01
N HIS A 72 -7.46 12.74 -6.60
CA HIS A 72 -7.76 12.19 -7.93
C HIS A 72 -7.35 10.71 -8.11
N PRO A 73 -7.84 9.77 -7.28
CA PRO A 73 -7.53 8.35 -7.42
C PRO A 73 -7.87 7.79 -8.80
N GLU A 74 -8.87 8.34 -9.49
CA GLU A 74 -9.27 7.99 -10.85
C GLU A 74 -8.20 8.26 -11.92
N ALA A 75 -7.21 9.10 -11.61
CA ALA A 75 -6.12 9.44 -12.52
C ALA A 75 -4.97 8.42 -12.47
N TYR A 76 -5.07 7.38 -11.63
CA TYR A 76 -4.08 6.32 -11.46
C TYR A 76 -4.61 5.00 -11.99
N THR A 77 -3.71 4.23 -12.59
CA THR A 77 -3.98 2.84 -12.97
C THR A 77 -4.07 1.96 -11.72
N ILE A 78 -4.74 0.80 -11.81
CA ILE A 78 -4.85 -0.14 -10.68
C ILE A 78 -3.46 -0.54 -10.13
N PRO A 79 -2.45 -0.86 -10.95
CA PRO A 79 -1.10 -1.15 -10.44
C PRO A 79 -0.47 0.03 -9.68
N GLU A 80 -0.68 1.28 -10.12
CA GLU A 80 -0.19 2.46 -9.41
C GLU A 80 -0.90 2.65 -8.06
N LEU A 81 -2.22 2.41 -8.01
CA LEU A 81 -2.99 2.44 -6.77
C LEU A 81 -2.52 1.38 -5.78
N ILE A 82 -2.26 0.14 -6.24
CA ILE A 82 -1.67 -0.94 -5.42
C ILE A 82 -0.33 -0.48 -4.83
N GLU A 83 0.55 0.09 -5.64
CA GLU A 83 1.86 0.55 -5.17
C GLU A 83 1.73 1.70 -4.15
N ILE A 84 0.80 2.66 -4.35
CA ILE A 84 0.52 3.75 -3.40
C ILE A 84 0.07 3.19 -2.03
N VAL A 85 -0.87 2.25 -2.04
CA VAL A 85 -1.41 1.63 -0.81
C VAL A 85 -0.31 0.80 -0.13
N PHE A 86 0.43 0.00 -0.89
CA PHE A 86 1.51 -0.83 -0.37
C PHE A 86 2.65 0.00 0.25
N GLN A 87 3.07 1.09 -0.40
CA GLN A 87 4.08 2.01 0.15
C GLN A 87 3.63 2.66 1.46
N THR A 88 2.34 3.00 1.55
CA THR A 88 1.73 3.52 2.77
C THR A 88 1.77 2.46 3.87
N GLN A 89 1.33 1.23 3.58
CA GLN A 89 1.33 0.12 4.53
C GLN A 89 2.72 -0.18 5.10
N ARG A 90 3.76 -0.15 4.26
CA ARG A 90 5.16 -0.37 4.69
C ARG A 90 5.62 0.59 5.78
N ARG A 91 5.09 1.83 5.83
CA ARG A 91 5.40 2.80 6.89
C ARG A 91 4.84 2.33 8.23
N PHE A 92 3.64 1.76 8.21
CA PHE A 92 2.98 1.20 9.38
C PHE A 92 3.51 -0.16 9.79
N LEU A 93 4.26 -0.90 8.96
CA LEU A 93 4.85 -2.18 9.36
C LEU A 93 6.12 -2.02 10.21
N ARG A 94 6.81 -0.89 10.11
CA ARG A 94 7.99 -0.61 10.95
C ARG A 94 7.56 -0.40 12.40
N PRO A 95 8.25 -1.01 13.38
CA PRO A 95 8.06 -0.64 14.78
C PRO A 95 8.31 0.86 14.96
N PRO A 96 7.52 1.58 15.77
CA PRO A 96 7.84 2.95 16.12
C PRO A 96 9.26 2.97 16.69
N SER A 97 10.11 3.86 16.18
CA SER A 97 11.49 4.05 16.64
C SER A 97 11.48 4.28 18.16
N GLY A 98 11.81 3.24 18.94
CA GLY A 98 11.62 3.23 20.40
C GLY A 98 11.05 1.92 20.94
N ALA A 99 10.46 1.07 20.09
CA ALA A 99 10.22 -0.33 20.44
C ALA A 99 11.57 -1.03 20.56
N GLY A 100 12.12 -1.07 21.78
CA GLY A 100 13.36 -1.74 22.11
C GLY A 100 13.42 -3.10 21.42
N ARG A 101 14.58 -3.38 20.83
CA ARG A 101 14.95 -4.67 20.22
C ARG A 101 14.30 -5.78 21.05
N PRO A 102 13.44 -6.66 20.47
CA PRO A 102 12.82 -7.72 21.25
C PRO A 102 13.95 -8.48 21.95
N ALA A 103 13.91 -8.52 23.28
CA ALA A 103 14.93 -9.18 24.05
C ALA A 103 15.08 -10.61 23.49
N PRO A 104 16.31 -11.07 23.18
CA PRO A 104 16.50 -12.44 22.78
C PRO A 104 15.92 -13.32 23.90
N TRP A 105 14.92 -14.10 23.52
CA TRP A 105 14.30 -15.14 24.33
C TRP A 105 15.43 -16.04 24.85
N GLY A 106 15.79 -15.87 26.12
CA GLY A 106 16.98 -16.50 26.70
C GLY A 106 17.47 -15.89 28.01
N ALA A 107 17.04 -14.69 28.37
CA ALA A 107 17.35 -14.11 29.68
C ALA A 107 16.26 -14.43 30.73
N ARG A 108 16.02 -15.71 31.02
CA ARG A 108 15.54 -16.08 32.37
C ARG A 108 16.67 -16.76 33.11
N ARG A 109 16.85 -16.22 34.31
CA ARG A 109 18.01 -16.31 35.20
C ARG A 109 18.20 -17.70 35.79
N ALA A 110 19.46 -17.90 36.17
CA ALA A 110 20.02 -18.78 37.20
C ALA A 110 19.05 -19.22 38.30
#